data_AF-A0A2S9WRA0-F1
#
_entry.id   AF-A0A2S9WRA0-F1
#
_cell.length_a   1.000
_cell.length_b   1.000
_cell.length_c   1.000
_cell.angle_alpha   90.00
_cell.angle_beta   90.00
_cell.angle_gamma   90.00
#
_symmetry.space_group_name_H-M   'P 1'
#
loop_
_entity.id
_entity.type
_entity.pdbx_description
1 polymer ?
#
loop_
_entity_poly.entity_id
_entity_poly.type
_entity_poly.pdbx_seq_one_letter_code
_entity_poly.pdbx_strand_id
1 'polypeptide(L)'
;MEKNLENKYAVIMAGGVGSRFWPVSRQTFPKQFHDMLGLGQSLLQTTFDRLKQQVPEGNILILTNADYIPLVQEQLSQIPMENIVSEPAMRNTAPCILLAALKIQKKNPDAIMIVAPSDSYIENNTQFQKDLKTAFSFCEEHPQALMTLGIEPDSPNTGFGYIEYLQGDHDVKKVAQFREKPDLETAQSYIDAGNYLWNSGTFIWSVDSVLSAFAKAEPELFQLFEKGMPAYNEAEETEFLAENYEKAKNISIDYAVMERSKDVYTLPVDFGWNDVGTWSSLYSRLAKDENSNALVNASLTSREATGNMIKTRPGKKVIVQGLENYIIVDEDDVLMIMPLSADQDIKEIRNNAIKKYGSNLS
;
A
#
# COMPACT_ATOMS: atom_id res chain seq x y z
N MET A 1 -3.98 23.65 22.50
CA MET A 1 -2.88 22.68 22.61
C MET A 1 -2.47 22.32 21.20
N GLU A 2 -1.38 22.89 20.70
CA GLU A 2 -0.71 22.35 19.51
C GLU A 2 -0.27 20.94 19.89
N LYS A 3 -0.91 19.92 19.31
CA LYS A 3 -0.54 18.52 19.54
C LYS A 3 0.88 18.33 19.02
N ASN A 4 1.71 17.65 19.81
CA ASN A 4 3.14 17.51 19.56
C ASN A 4 3.40 16.67 18.29
N LEU A 5 3.50 17.33 17.13
CA LEU A 5 3.80 16.70 15.84
C LEU A 5 5.14 15.94 15.87
N GLU A 6 6.04 16.27 16.80
CA GLU A 6 7.34 15.63 16.96
C GLU A 6 7.25 14.14 17.29
N ASN A 7 6.16 13.70 17.94
CA ASN A 7 5.94 12.29 18.28
C ASN A 7 5.28 11.49 17.15
N LYS A 8 4.86 12.15 16.06
CA LYS A 8 4.25 11.47 14.93
C LYS A 8 5.31 11.03 13.94
N TYR A 9 5.22 9.77 13.52
CA TYR A 9 6.06 9.16 12.51
C TYR A 9 5.22 8.54 11.40
N ALA A 10 5.80 8.38 10.22
CA ALA A 10 5.19 7.66 9.12
C ALA A 10 6.16 6.64 8.56
N VAL A 11 5.62 5.50 8.15
CA VAL A 11 6.33 4.41 7.52
C VAL A 11 5.60 4.11 6.21
N ILE A 12 6.27 4.39 5.10
CA ILE A 12 5.75 4.08 3.76
C ILE A 12 6.40 2.78 3.30
N MET A 13 5.58 1.75 3.05
CA MET A 13 6.04 0.45 2.55
C MET A 13 6.08 0.48 1.02
N ALA A 14 7.29 0.43 0.45
CA ALA A 14 7.57 0.61 -0.98
C ALA A 14 8.37 -0.56 -1.60
N GLY A 15 8.27 -1.77 -1.03
CA GLY A 15 8.96 -2.97 -1.54
C GLY A 15 8.22 -3.79 -2.61
N GLY A 16 6.96 -3.48 -2.91
CA GLY A 16 6.15 -4.24 -3.86
C GLY A 16 6.56 -3.96 -5.31
N VAL A 17 6.47 -4.96 -6.21
CA VAL A 17 6.67 -4.74 -7.65
C VAL A 17 5.40 -4.19 -8.30
N GLY A 18 4.24 -4.76 -7.97
CA GLY A 18 2.96 -4.45 -8.64
C GLY A 18 2.74 -5.18 -9.97
N SER A 19 3.26 -6.41 -10.08
CA SER A 19 3.36 -7.21 -11.32
C SER A 19 2.07 -7.48 -12.12
N ARG A 20 0.89 -7.13 -11.58
CA ARG A 20 -0.40 -7.16 -12.30
C ARG A 20 -0.59 -5.96 -13.25
N PHE A 21 0.27 -4.94 -13.16
CA PHE A 21 0.30 -3.81 -14.08
C PHE A 21 1.35 -3.97 -15.18
N TRP A 22 1.88 -5.18 -15.41
CA TRP A 22 2.69 -5.43 -16.60
C TRP A 22 1.89 -5.03 -17.86
N PRO A 23 2.50 -4.34 -18.85
CA PRO A 23 3.94 -4.08 -19.02
C PRO A 23 4.53 -2.85 -18.31
N VAL A 24 3.72 -2.08 -17.58
CA VAL A 24 4.12 -0.84 -16.88
C VAL A 24 5.00 -1.13 -15.68
N SER A 25 4.52 -1.96 -14.78
CA SER A 25 5.28 -2.38 -13.60
C SER A 25 6.22 -3.52 -13.99
N ARG A 26 7.53 -3.27 -13.81
CA ARG A 26 8.63 -4.23 -13.99
C ARG A 26 9.47 -4.29 -12.74
N GLN A 27 10.32 -5.30 -12.60
CA GLN A 27 11.22 -5.44 -11.45
C GLN A 27 12.14 -4.22 -11.29
N THR A 28 12.59 -3.63 -12.40
CA THR A 28 13.49 -2.47 -12.41
C THR A 28 12.78 -1.14 -12.14
N PHE A 29 11.47 -1.06 -12.40
CA PHE A 29 10.68 0.15 -12.18
C PHE A 29 9.25 -0.21 -11.72
N PRO A 30 9.09 -0.49 -10.40
CA PRO A 30 7.83 -0.89 -9.78
C PRO A 30 6.67 0.11 -9.82
N LYS A 31 5.44 -0.38 -9.59
CA LYS A 31 4.16 0.37 -9.68
C LYS A 31 4.18 1.70 -8.92
N GLN A 32 4.73 1.71 -7.71
CA GLN A 32 4.75 2.89 -6.83
C GLN A 32 5.54 4.07 -7.40
N PHE A 33 6.46 3.82 -8.33
CA PHE A 33 7.25 4.85 -8.99
C PHE A 33 6.58 5.41 -10.26
N HIS A 34 5.46 4.85 -10.69
CA HIS A 34 4.73 5.30 -11.88
C HIS A 34 3.62 6.30 -11.54
N ASP A 35 3.42 7.25 -12.45
CA ASP A 35 2.16 8.00 -12.54
C ASP A 35 1.09 7.11 -13.20
N MET A 36 0.37 6.39 -12.34
CA MET A 36 -0.69 5.48 -12.74
C MET A 36 -2.00 6.18 -13.10
N LEU A 37 -2.11 7.48 -12.78
CA LEU A 37 -3.37 8.24 -12.84
C LEU A 37 -3.33 9.37 -13.87
N GLY A 38 -2.16 9.67 -14.44
CA GLY A 38 -1.97 10.80 -15.35
C GLY A 38 -1.95 12.15 -14.62
N LEU A 39 -1.61 12.15 -13.33
CA LEU A 39 -1.61 13.35 -12.48
C LEU A 39 -0.25 14.05 -12.42
N GLY A 40 0.78 13.48 -13.08
CA GLY A 40 2.14 14.01 -13.09
C GLY A 40 2.97 13.67 -11.84
N GLN A 41 2.46 12.83 -10.95
CA GLN A 41 3.15 12.35 -9.74
C GLN A 41 3.04 10.83 -9.62
N SER A 42 4.06 10.20 -9.05
CA SER A 42 3.99 8.78 -8.73
C SER A 42 3.07 8.49 -7.54
N LEU A 43 2.66 7.23 -7.36
CA LEU A 43 1.89 6.81 -6.19
C LEU A 43 2.69 7.02 -4.88
N LEU A 44 4.01 6.79 -4.92
CA LEU A 44 4.91 7.05 -3.81
C LEU A 44 4.92 8.55 -3.44
N GLN A 45 5.09 9.43 -4.43
CA GLN A 45 5.07 10.88 -4.21
C GLN A 45 3.72 11.35 -3.65
N THR A 46 2.62 10.85 -4.22
CA THR A 46 1.26 11.17 -3.75
C THR A 46 1.06 10.74 -2.30
N THR A 47 1.54 9.55 -1.93
CA THR A 47 1.46 9.05 -0.55
C THR A 47 2.31 9.88 0.41
N PHE A 48 3.54 10.23 0.01
CA PHE A 48 4.42 11.10 0.80
C PHE A 48 3.79 12.48 1.02
N ASP A 49 3.30 13.13 -0.04
CA ASP A 49 2.69 14.47 0.01
C ASP A 49 1.43 14.51 0.87
N ARG A 50 0.71 13.39 0.95
CA ARG A 50 -0.44 13.22 1.83
C ARG A 50 -0.01 13.09 3.29
N LEU A 51 1.00 12.29 3.59
CA LEU A 51 1.42 12.04 4.98
C LEU A 51 2.18 13.22 5.62
N LYS A 52 2.96 13.97 4.83
CA LYS A 52 3.71 15.14 5.34
C LYS A 52 2.86 16.28 5.88
N GLN A 53 1.54 16.25 5.66
CA GLN A 53 0.59 17.21 6.21
C GLN A 53 0.32 17.00 7.71
N GLN A 54 0.59 15.80 8.25
CA GLN A 54 0.37 15.46 9.66
C GLN A 54 1.63 14.93 10.35
N VAL A 55 2.67 14.63 9.59
CA VAL A 55 3.92 14.05 10.07
C VAL A 55 5.07 14.92 9.57
N PRO A 56 6.00 15.36 10.45
CA PRO A 56 7.19 16.07 10.00
C PRO A 56 7.96 15.27 8.96
N GLU A 57 8.47 15.90 7.90
CA GLU A 57 9.17 15.19 6.80
C GLU A 57 10.35 14.35 7.31
N GLY A 58 11.09 14.86 8.31
CA GLY A 58 12.19 14.12 8.97
C GLY A 58 11.76 12.89 9.79
N ASN A 59 10.46 12.71 10.02
CA ASN A 59 9.88 11.55 10.72
C ASN A 59 9.17 10.58 9.75
N ILE A 60 9.30 10.77 8.44
CA ILE A 60 8.78 9.86 7.42
C ILE A 60 9.90 8.93 6.97
N LEU A 61 9.72 7.64 7.19
CA LEU A 61 10.62 6.57 6.76
C LEU A 61 10.03 5.89 5.53
N ILE A 62 10.88 5.59 4.55
CA ILE A 62 10.53 4.81 3.36
C ILE A 62 11.23 3.46 3.47
N LEU A 63 10.47 2.37 3.57
CA LEU A 63 11.03 1.02 3.60
C LEU A 63 10.88 0.41 2.22
N THR A 64 11.99 0.00 1.62
CA THR A 64 12.03 -0.43 0.22
C THR A 64 13.13 -1.46 -0.01
N ASN A 65 13.06 -2.18 -1.13
CA ASN A 65 14.17 -3.02 -1.56
C ASN A 65 15.42 -2.16 -1.83
N ALA A 66 16.60 -2.69 -1.51
CA ALA A 66 17.90 -2.06 -1.78
C ALA A 66 18.03 -1.52 -3.22
N ASP A 67 17.54 -2.27 -4.20
CA ASP A 67 17.60 -1.93 -5.63
C ASP A 67 16.78 -0.67 -5.97
N TYR A 68 15.82 -0.29 -5.13
CA TYR A 68 14.91 0.85 -5.36
C TYR A 68 15.33 2.12 -4.62
N ILE A 69 16.39 2.08 -3.81
CA ILE A 69 16.90 3.25 -3.10
C ILE A 69 17.16 4.44 -4.05
N PRO A 70 17.85 4.26 -5.20
CA PRO A 70 18.07 5.37 -6.12
C PRO A 70 16.77 5.99 -6.64
N LEU A 71 15.74 5.18 -6.89
CA LEU A 71 14.43 5.65 -7.35
C LEU A 71 13.70 6.46 -6.28
N VAL A 72 13.78 6.03 -5.01
CA VAL A 72 13.23 6.78 -3.88
C VAL A 72 13.94 8.12 -3.74
N GLN A 73 15.27 8.15 -3.82
CA GLN A 73 16.05 9.39 -3.74
C GLN A 73 15.74 10.35 -4.90
N GLU A 74 15.56 9.83 -6.11
CA GLU A 74 15.18 10.62 -7.27
C GLU A 74 13.81 11.28 -7.08
N GLN A 75 12.81 10.51 -6.63
CA GLN A 75 11.43 10.98 -6.51
C GLN A 75 11.14 11.79 -5.24
N LEU A 76 11.90 11.56 -4.16
CA LEU A 76 11.74 12.18 -2.84
C LEU A 76 13.07 12.75 -2.34
N SER A 77 13.70 13.61 -3.14
CA SER A 77 15.03 14.18 -2.86
C SER A 77 15.13 15.00 -1.57
N GLN A 78 13.99 15.42 -1.00
CA GLN A 78 13.89 16.09 0.29
C GLN A 78 14.07 15.17 1.50
N ILE A 79 13.92 13.85 1.35
CA ILE A 79 14.05 12.90 2.46
C ILE A 79 15.53 12.62 2.73
N PRO A 80 15.98 12.67 4.00
CA PRO A 80 17.35 12.35 4.34
C PRO A 80 17.62 10.85 4.15
N MET A 81 18.84 10.50 3.75
CA MET A 81 19.19 9.12 3.37
C MET A 81 18.96 8.12 4.52
N GLU A 82 19.17 8.53 5.77
CA GLU A 82 18.91 7.71 6.95
C GLU A 82 17.44 7.31 7.16
N ASN A 83 16.51 7.96 6.45
CA ASN A 83 15.08 7.62 6.48
C ASN A 83 14.67 6.69 5.33
N ILE A 84 15.57 6.38 4.39
CA ILE A 84 15.36 5.36 3.36
C ILE A 84 15.97 4.06 3.88
N VAL A 85 15.12 3.15 4.32
CA VAL A 85 15.51 1.91 4.99
C VAL A 85 15.52 0.78 3.98
N SER A 86 16.69 0.17 3.81
CA SER A 86 16.93 -0.91 2.87
C SER A 86 16.45 -2.25 3.41
N GLU A 87 15.55 -2.91 2.69
CA GLU A 87 15.16 -4.30 2.90
C GLU A 87 15.97 -5.19 1.94
N PRO A 88 16.90 -6.04 2.44
CA PRO A 88 17.75 -6.86 1.57
C PRO A 88 17.00 -8.06 0.96
N ALA A 89 15.81 -8.39 1.44
CA ALA A 89 14.99 -9.47 0.90
C ALA A 89 13.49 -9.21 1.08
N MET A 90 12.68 -9.76 0.17
CA MET A 90 11.21 -9.68 0.28
C MET A 90 10.71 -10.61 1.39
N ARG A 91 10.30 -10.05 2.52
CA ARG A 91 9.78 -10.79 3.69
C ARG A 91 8.37 -10.36 4.13
N ASN A 92 7.64 -9.66 3.25
CA ASN A 92 6.27 -9.18 3.46
C ASN A 92 6.20 -8.12 4.59
N THR A 93 5.01 -7.70 4.98
CA THR A 93 4.82 -6.45 5.75
C THR A 93 5.22 -6.54 7.23
N ALA A 94 5.21 -7.73 7.86
CA ALA A 94 5.47 -7.81 9.30
C ALA A 94 6.94 -7.50 9.66
N PRO A 95 7.96 -8.09 9.00
CA PRO A 95 9.37 -7.75 9.25
C PRO A 95 9.71 -6.29 8.91
N CYS A 96 9.11 -5.77 7.84
CA CYS A 96 9.20 -4.36 7.43
C CYS A 96 8.73 -3.43 8.57
N ILE A 97 7.52 -3.64 9.07
CA ILE A 97 6.93 -2.84 10.15
C ILE A 97 7.69 -3.00 11.46
N LEU A 98 8.11 -4.21 11.82
CA LEU A 98 8.88 -4.46 13.04
C LEU A 98 10.21 -3.72 13.02
N LEU A 99 10.95 -3.77 11.90
CA LEU A 99 12.19 -3.03 11.72
C LEU A 99 11.97 -1.53 11.90
N ALA A 100 10.94 -0.98 11.24
CA ALA A 100 10.62 0.43 11.35
C ALA A 100 10.28 0.83 12.80
N ALA A 101 9.45 0.03 13.48
CA ALA A 101 9.03 0.29 14.85
C ALA A 101 10.21 0.29 15.82
N LEU A 102 11.17 -0.65 15.70
CA LEU A 102 12.38 -0.69 16.54
C LEU A 102 13.31 0.51 16.26
N LYS A 103 13.50 0.87 14.98
CA LYS A 103 14.28 2.06 14.58
C LYS A 103 13.67 3.35 15.13
N ILE A 104 12.35 3.48 15.05
CA ILE A 104 11.62 4.63 15.58
C ILE A 104 11.68 4.64 17.11
N GLN A 105 11.44 3.50 17.78
CA GLN A 105 11.51 3.41 19.25
C GLN A 105 12.89 3.85 19.79
N LYS A 106 13.99 3.48 19.12
CA LYS A 106 15.34 3.94 19.50
C LYS A 106 15.49 5.46 19.44
N LYS A 107 14.85 6.12 18.48
CA LYS A 107 14.88 7.59 18.32
C LYS A 107 13.90 8.30 19.26
N ASN A 108 12.67 7.77 19.36
CA ASN A 108 11.57 8.32 20.14
C ASN A 108 10.69 7.19 20.70
N PRO A 109 10.79 6.88 22.01
CA PRO A 109 9.99 5.82 22.63
C PRO A 109 8.51 6.17 22.76
N ASP A 110 8.14 7.45 22.71
CA ASP A 110 6.76 7.95 22.81
C ASP A 110 6.09 8.10 21.43
N ALA A 111 6.73 7.58 20.38
CA ALA A 111 6.27 7.75 19.01
C ALA A 111 4.94 7.04 18.73
N ILE A 112 4.09 7.71 17.97
CA ILE A 112 2.91 7.14 17.31
C ILE A 112 3.16 7.15 15.82
N MET A 113 3.09 5.98 15.19
CA MET A 113 3.41 5.81 13.79
C MET A 113 2.16 5.46 12.97
N ILE A 114 2.06 6.04 11.78
CA ILE A 114 1.23 5.51 10.70
C ILE A 114 2.08 4.62 9.80
N VAL A 115 1.58 3.43 9.46
CA VAL A 115 2.10 2.60 8.38
C VAL A 115 1.14 2.70 7.21
N ALA A 116 1.66 3.02 6.03
CA ALA A 116 0.86 3.12 4.81
C ALA A 116 1.54 2.38 3.64
N PRO A 117 0.76 1.65 2.81
CA PRO A 117 1.24 1.21 1.50
C PRO A 117 1.60 2.42 0.64
N SER A 118 2.67 2.30 -0.15
CA SER A 118 3.09 3.36 -1.10
C SER A 118 2.19 3.49 -2.33
N ASP A 119 1.24 2.58 -2.50
CA ASP A 119 0.71 2.24 -3.81
C ASP A 119 -0.82 2.20 -3.88
N SER A 120 -1.47 2.84 -2.90
CA SER A 120 -2.93 3.07 -2.86
C SER A 120 -3.30 4.46 -3.39
N TYR A 121 -4.49 4.54 -4.01
CA TYR A 121 -5.13 5.79 -4.40
C TYR A 121 -6.13 6.26 -3.34
N ILE A 122 -6.17 7.58 -3.13
CA ILE A 122 -7.12 8.26 -2.26
C ILE A 122 -7.58 9.52 -2.99
N GLU A 123 -8.89 9.61 -3.24
CA GLU A 123 -9.49 10.72 -3.96
C GLU A 123 -9.63 11.97 -3.09
N ASN A 124 -10.13 11.81 -1.86
CA ASN A 124 -10.42 12.94 -0.97
C ASN A 124 -9.36 13.10 0.12
N ASN A 125 -8.27 13.78 -0.23
CA ASN A 125 -7.18 14.08 0.70
C ASN A 125 -7.66 14.86 1.94
N THR A 126 -8.62 15.76 1.81
CA THR A 126 -9.11 16.56 2.96
C THR A 126 -9.80 15.67 3.99
N GLN A 127 -10.62 14.70 3.53
CA GLN A 127 -11.27 13.75 4.42
C GLN A 127 -10.25 12.81 5.06
N PHE A 128 -9.30 12.29 4.29
CA PHE A 128 -8.18 11.49 4.83
C PHE A 128 -7.43 12.21 5.95
N GLN A 129 -7.13 13.52 5.81
CA GLN A 129 -6.45 14.28 6.87
C GLN A 129 -7.26 14.38 8.16
N LYS A 130 -8.59 14.50 8.06
CA LYS A 130 -9.48 14.53 9.22
C LYS A 130 -9.48 13.17 9.92
N ASP A 131 -9.64 12.10 9.17
CA ASP A 131 -9.69 10.73 9.68
C ASP A 131 -8.35 10.34 10.32
N LEU A 132 -7.24 10.71 9.68
CA LEU A 132 -5.89 10.49 10.21
C LEU A 132 -5.68 11.24 11.54
N LYS A 133 -6.20 12.47 11.66
CA LYS A 133 -6.14 13.23 12.92
C LYS A 133 -6.97 12.56 14.02
N THR A 134 -8.14 12.01 13.70
CA THR A 134 -8.95 11.22 14.63
C THR A 134 -8.19 9.97 15.07
N ALA A 135 -7.59 9.22 14.14
CA ALA A 135 -6.80 8.04 14.44
C ALA A 135 -5.58 8.36 15.34
N PHE A 136 -4.78 9.37 15.00
CA PHE A 136 -3.67 9.77 15.90
C PHE A 136 -4.17 10.13 17.30
N SER A 137 -5.25 10.90 17.40
CA SER A 137 -5.81 11.30 18.70
C SER A 137 -6.26 10.10 19.53
N PHE A 138 -6.89 9.12 18.90
CA PHE A 138 -7.32 7.91 19.61
C PHE A 138 -6.14 7.05 20.07
N CYS A 139 -5.07 6.91 19.28
CA CYS A 139 -3.84 6.21 19.74
C CYS A 139 -3.12 6.95 20.87
N GLU A 140 -3.16 8.29 20.90
CA GLU A 140 -2.63 9.09 22.02
C GLU A 140 -3.41 8.81 23.32
N GLU A 141 -4.74 8.72 23.23
CA GLU A 141 -5.64 8.48 24.38
C GLU A 141 -5.69 7.00 24.80
N HIS A 142 -5.41 6.09 23.88
CA HIS A 142 -5.41 4.64 24.08
C HIS A 142 -4.08 4.02 23.64
N PRO A 143 -3.01 4.12 24.46
CA PRO A 143 -1.65 3.76 24.04
C PRO A 143 -1.45 2.29 23.64
N GLN A 144 -2.37 1.39 23.99
CA GLN A 144 -2.34 -0.03 23.63
C GLN A 144 -3.13 -0.37 22.36
N ALA A 145 -3.81 0.60 21.75
CA ALA A 145 -4.66 0.37 20.58
C ALA A 145 -3.83 0.12 19.32
N LEU A 146 -4.17 -0.96 18.61
CA LEU A 146 -3.71 -1.22 17.25
C LEU A 146 -4.82 -0.82 16.28
N MET A 147 -4.68 0.34 15.64
CA MET A 147 -5.75 0.90 14.82
C MET A 147 -5.51 0.71 13.33
N THR A 148 -6.61 0.58 12.58
CA THR A 148 -6.62 0.57 11.12
C THR A 148 -7.74 1.46 10.58
N LEU A 149 -7.66 1.82 9.30
CA LEU A 149 -8.71 2.54 8.59
C LEU A 149 -9.52 1.55 7.76
N GLY A 150 -10.80 1.38 8.09
CA GLY A 150 -11.69 0.42 7.45
C GLY A 150 -12.54 1.07 6.37
N ILE A 151 -12.52 0.51 5.16
CA ILE A 151 -13.27 1.03 4.01
C ILE A 151 -14.61 0.32 3.91
N GLU A 152 -15.69 1.05 3.65
CA GLU A 152 -17.00 0.43 3.41
C GLU A 152 -16.97 -0.45 2.16
N PRO A 153 -17.33 -1.76 2.24
CA PRO A 153 -17.34 -2.64 1.09
C PRO A 153 -18.48 -2.29 0.13
N ASP A 154 -18.17 -2.17 -1.17
CA ASP A 154 -19.17 -2.00 -2.22
C ASP A 154 -19.46 -3.30 -2.99
N SER A 155 -18.68 -4.36 -2.74
CA SER A 155 -18.71 -5.62 -3.49
C SER A 155 -18.00 -6.76 -2.73
N PRO A 156 -18.33 -8.04 -2.98
CA PRO A 156 -17.74 -9.18 -2.27
C PRO A 156 -16.34 -9.52 -2.80
N ASN A 157 -15.38 -8.64 -2.53
CA ASN A 157 -14.01 -8.75 -3.01
C ASN A 157 -13.24 -9.82 -2.22
N THR A 158 -12.67 -10.82 -2.89
CA THR A 158 -11.91 -11.92 -2.26
C THR A 158 -10.41 -11.63 -2.12
N GLY A 159 -9.94 -10.52 -2.68
CA GLY A 159 -8.55 -10.07 -2.64
C GLY A 159 -8.19 -9.22 -1.42
N PHE A 160 -9.19 -8.76 -0.66
CA PHE A 160 -9.01 -7.89 0.50
C PHE A 160 -9.18 -8.63 1.83
N GLY A 161 -8.57 -8.08 2.88
CA GLY A 161 -8.92 -8.43 4.26
C GLY A 161 -10.23 -7.76 4.68
N TYR A 162 -10.97 -8.42 5.57
CA TYR A 162 -12.21 -7.93 6.17
C TYR A 162 -12.04 -7.76 7.67
N ILE A 163 -12.64 -6.68 8.18
CA ILE A 163 -12.62 -6.26 9.57
C ILE A 163 -14.06 -6.29 10.07
N GLU A 164 -14.39 -7.27 10.91
CA GLU A 164 -15.65 -7.29 11.64
C GLU A 164 -15.53 -6.34 12.83
N TYR A 165 -16.46 -5.40 12.98
CA TYR A 165 -16.46 -4.48 14.10
C TYR A 165 -17.68 -4.65 15.01
N LEU A 166 -17.50 -4.33 16.28
CA LEU A 166 -18.58 -4.26 17.25
C LEU A 166 -19.38 -2.97 17.01
N GLN A 167 -20.68 -3.12 16.78
CA GLN A 167 -21.58 -1.98 16.63
C GLN A 167 -21.64 -1.14 17.91
N GLY A 168 -21.83 0.17 17.75
CA GLY A 168 -21.90 1.15 18.83
C GLY A 168 -21.86 2.58 18.29
N ASP A 169 -22.04 3.57 19.16
CA ASP A 169 -22.22 4.99 18.76
C ASP A 169 -20.91 5.79 18.64
N HIS A 170 -19.75 5.16 18.86
CA HIS A 170 -18.44 5.82 18.74
C HIS A 170 -17.91 5.81 17.31
N ASP A 171 -17.22 6.86 16.87
CA ASP A 171 -16.61 6.91 15.54
C ASP A 171 -15.58 5.78 15.35
N VAL A 172 -14.69 5.59 16.33
CA VAL A 172 -13.75 4.46 16.37
C VAL A 172 -14.46 3.22 16.93
N LYS A 173 -14.42 2.12 16.18
CA LYS A 173 -15.05 0.84 16.53
C LYS A 173 -14.00 -0.15 17.03
N LYS A 174 -14.38 -0.97 18.01
CA LYS A 174 -13.57 -2.11 18.42
C LYS A 174 -13.73 -3.24 17.40
N VAL A 175 -12.63 -3.85 16.98
CA VAL A 175 -12.65 -4.98 16.05
C VAL A 175 -12.98 -6.26 16.81
N ALA A 176 -14.00 -6.97 16.34
CA ALA A 176 -14.38 -8.28 16.84
C ALA A 176 -13.48 -9.36 16.23
N GLN A 177 -13.21 -9.25 14.93
CA GLN A 177 -12.45 -10.23 14.19
C GLN A 177 -11.81 -9.61 12.95
N PHE A 178 -10.63 -10.11 12.60
CA PHE A 178 -9.94 -9.81 11.35
C PHE A 178 -9.85 -11.10 10.52
N ARG A 179 -10.13 -11.00 9.22
CA ARG A 179 -10.11 -12.13 8.28
C ARG A 179 -9.48 -11.74 6.97
N GLU A 180 -8.34 -12.34 6.64
CA GLU A 180 -7.67 -12.07 5.36
C GLU A 180 -8.23 -12.94 4.22
N LYS A 181 -8.64 -12.32 3.11
CA LYS A 181 -8.94 -12.96 1.80
C LYS A 181 -9.92 -14.14 1.87
N PRO A 182 -11.19 -13.90 2.26
CA PRO A 182 -12.22 -14.92 2.28
C PRO A 182 -12.56 -15.42 0.86
N ASP A 183 -13.24 -16.57 0.77
CA ASP A 183 -13.91 -16.98 -0.46
C ASP A 183 -15.12 -16.08 -0.77
N LEU A 184 -15.66 -16.19 -1.99
CA LEU A 184 -16.72 -15.31 -2.49
C LEU A 184 -18.02 -15.42 -1.68
N GLU A 185 -18.39 -16.63 -1.27
CA GLU A 185 -19.60 -16.86 -0.48
C GLU A 185 -19.48 -16.20 0.89
N THR A 186 -18.33 -16.37 1.53
CA THR A 186 -17.99 -15.74 2.80
C THR A 186 -17.95 -14.21 2.66
N ALA A 187 -17.31 -13.68 1.61
CA ALA A 187 -17.28 -12.24 1.34
C ALA A 187 -18.69 -11.65 1.14
N GLN A 188 -19.59 -12.36 0.45
CA GLN A 188 -20.98 -11.93 0.31
C GLN A 188 -21.69 -11.90 1.67
N SER A 189 -21.50 -12.93 2.50
CA SER A 189 -22.09 -12.96 3.85
C SER A 189 -21.64 -11.80 4.73
N TYR A 190 -20.41 -11.32 4.57
CA TYR A 190 -19.88 -10.16 5.29
C TYR A 190 -20.58 -8.85 4.89
N ILE A 191 -20.89 -8.68 3.61
CA ILE A 191 -21.64 -7.52 3.12
C ILE A 191 -23.07 -7.56 3.65
N ASP A 192 -23.71 -8.72 3.57
CA ASP A 192 -25.08 -8.91 4.02
C ASP A 192 -25.22 -8.66 5.55
N ALA A 193 -24.16 -8.91 6.32
CA ALA A 193 -24.13 -8.64 7.76
C ALA A 193 -24.02 -7.14 8.11
N GLY A 194 -23.48 -6.31 7.22
CA GLY A 194 -23.42 -4.84 7.39
C GLY A 194 -22.49 -4.33 8.49
N ASN A 195 -21.74 -5.20 9.17
CA ASN A 195 -20.77 -4.86 10.22
C ASN A 195 -19.32 -5.21 9.85
N TYR A 196 -19.04 -5.28 8.55
CA TYR A 196 -17.71 -5.54 8.01
C TYR A 196 -17.17 -4.36 7.21
N LEU A 197 -15.86 -4.15 7.29
CA LEU A 197 -15.11 -3.18 6.49
C LEU A 197 -13.97 -3.89 5.76
N TRP A 198 -13.51 -3.35 4.64
CA TRP A 198 -12.24 -3.78 4.05
C TRP A 198 -11.05 -3.20 4.81
N ASN A 199 -10.00 -4.00 4.94
CA ASN A 199 -8.69 -3.56 5.41
C ASN A 199 -7.98 -2.75 4.31
N SER A 200 -7.68 -1.49 4.59
CA SER A 200 -6.94 -0.62 3.68
C SER A 200 -5.42 -0.89 3.64
N GLY A 201 -4.91 -1.74 4.53
CA GLY A 201 -3.48 -1.94 4.75
C GLY A 201 -2.80 -0.77 5.46
N THR A 202 -3.56 0.24 5.91
CA THR A 202 -3.07 1.36 6.70
C THR A 202 -3.28 1.09 8.18
N PHE A 203 -2.25 1.35 8.97
CA PHE A 203 -2.27 1.11 10.41
C PHE A 203 -1.74 2.30 11.20
N ILE A 204 -2.25 2.51 12.40
CA ILE A 204 -1.85 3.59 13.31
C ILE A 204 -1.73 3.03 14.72
N TRP A 205 -0.60 3.26 15.38
CA TRP A 205 -0.34 2.76 16.74
C TRP A 205 0.86 3.45 17.38
N SER A 206 0.99 3.33 18.70
CA SER A 206 2.25 3.65 19.38
C SER A 206 3.32 2.61 19.03
N VAL A 207 4.60 3.00 19.00
CA VAL A 207 5.70 2.04 18.82
C VAL A 207 5.71 0.98 19.93
N ASP A 208 5.38 1.37 21.17
CA ASP A 208 5.29 0.45 22.30
C ASP A 208 4.22 -0.63 22.09
N SER A 209 3.01 -0.26 21.64
CA SER A 209 1.92 -1.21 21.45
C SER A 209 2.20 -2.23 20.35
N VAL A 210 2.71 -1.78 19.20
CA VAL A 210 3.02 -2.70 18.09
C VAL A 210 4.17 -3.63 18.44
N LEU A 211 5.22 -3.14 19.13
CA LEU A 211 6.34 -3.97 19.57
C LEU A 211 5.91 -4.97 20.64
N SER A 212 5.08 -4.55 21.59
CA SER A 212 4.44 -5.45 22.56
C SER A 212 3.57 -6.52 21.90
N ALA A 213 2.87 -6.16 20.82
CA ALA A 213 2.07 -7.11 20.06
C ALA A 213 2.95 -8.12 19.31
N PHE A 214 4.04 -7.69 18.68
CA PHE A 214 5.03 -8.57 18.05
C PHE A 214 5.67 -9.52 19.06
N ALA A 215 6.12 -9.02 20.21
CA ALA A 215 6.74 -9.84 21.26
C ALA A 215 5.81 -10.97 21.77
N LYS A 216 4.48 -10.72 21.78
CA LYS A 216 3.48 -11.73 22.15
C LYS A 216 3.15 -12.69 21.01
N ALA A 217 2.95 -12.16 19.80
CA ALA A 217 2.36 -12.91 18.69
C ALA A 217 3.38 -13.63 17.80
N GLU A 218 4.57 -13.04 17.60
CA GLU A 218 5.67 -13.61 16.82
C GLU A 218 7.01 -13.38 17.58
N PRO A 219 7.20 -14.02 18.75
CA PRO A 219 8.35 -13.77 19.64
C PRO A 219 9.71 -14.05 18.99
N GLU A 220 9.81 -15.07 18.13
CA GLU A 220 11.05 -15.40 17.42
C GLU A 220 11.45 -14.30 16.43
N LEU A 221 10.46 -13.74 15.71
CA LEU A 221 10.67 -12.62 14.80
C LEU A 221 11.07 -11.36 15.58
N PHE A 222 10.39 -11.08 16.70
CA PHE A 222 10.75 -9.98 17.58
C PHE A 222 12.19 -10.08 18.08
N GLN A 223 12.57 -11.23 18.66
CA GLN A 223 13.93 -11.48 19.18
C GLN A 223 15.02 -11.43 18.11
N LEU A 224 14.70 -11.81 16.86
CA LEU A 224 15.65 -11.71 15.75
C LEU A 224 16.04 -10.25 15.51
N PHE A 225 15.07 -9.34 15.47
CA PHE A 225 15.29 -7.93 15.20
C PHE A 225 15.72 -7.14 16.45
N GLU A 226 15.24 -7.49 17.64
CA GLU A 226 15.64 -6.84 18.90
C GLU A 226 17.16 -6.86 19.11
N LYS A 227 17.86 -7.92 18.65
CA LYS A 227 19.34 -8.01 18.68
C LYS A 227 20.04 -6.88 17.91
N GLY A 228 19.35 -6.27 16.95
CA GLY A 228 19.85 -5.16 16.14
C GLY A 228 19.74 -3.80 16.82
N MET A 229 19.11 -3.70 17.99
CA MET A 229 18.88 -2.43 18.67
C MET A 229 20.14 -1.56 18.84
N PRO A 230 21.32 -2.11 19.19
CA PRO A 230 22.54 -1.31 19.24
C PRO A 230 22.94 -0.73 17.88
N ALA A 231 22.72 -1.48 16.79
CA ALA A 231 23.12 -1.11 15.42
C ALA A 231 22.13 -0.18 14.71
N TYR A 232 20.86 -0.18 15.10
CA TYR A 232 19.83 0.60 14.40
C TYR A 232 20.12 2.10 14.42
N ASN A 233 19.97 2.77 13.28
CA ASN A 233 20.32 4.19 13.07
C ASN A 233 21.82 4.51 13.25
N GLU A 234 22.68 3.50 13.31
CA GLU A 234 24.14 3.62 13.33
C GLU A 234 24.75 3.06 12.03
N ALA A 235 26.08 3.14 11.91
CA ALA A 235 26.80 2.66 10.72
C ALA A 235 26.68 1.13 10.53
N GLU A 236 26.53 0.39 11.62
CA GLU A 236 26.46 -1.07 11.66
C GLU A 236 25.10 -1.63 11.21
N GLU A 237 24.07 -0.79 11.03
CA GLU A 237 22.72 -1.23 10.65
C GLU A 237 22.72 -2.04 9.36
N THR A 238 23.44 -1.58 8.33
CA THR A 238 23.47 -2.23 7.02
C THR A 238 24.00 -3.66 7.11
N GLU A 239 25.08 -3.87 7.88
CA GLU A 239 25.68 -5.18 8.10
C GLU A 239 24.73 -6.09 8.89
N PHE A 240 24.13 -5.57 9.96
CA PHE A 240 23.16 -6.33 10.74
C PHE A 240 21.98 -6.81 9.89
N LEU A 241 21.42 -5.93 9.05
CA LEU A 241 20.29 -6.28 8.18
C LEU A 241 20.68 -7.30 7.11
N ALA A 242 21.84 -7.13 6.47
CA ALA A 242 22.33 -8.10 5.49
C ALA A 242 22.47 -9.50 6.09
N GLU A 243 22.92 -9.62 7.34
CA GLU A 243 23.11 -10.91 8.01
C GLU A 243 21.81 -11.53 8.53
N ASN A 244 20.82 -10.72 8.94
CA ASN A 244 19.70 -11.20 9.76
C ASN A 244 18.33 -11.08 9.11
N TYR A 245 18.11 -10.13 8.19
CA TYR A 245 16.79 -9.89 7.62
C TYR A 245 16.28 -11.08 6.79
N GLU A 246 17.15 -11.77 6.05
CA GLU A 246 16.77 -12.97 5.30
C GLU A 246 16.30 -14.12 6.21
N LYS A 247 16.74 -14.16 7.47
CA LYS A 247 16.31 -15.17 8.44
C LYS A 247 14.88 -14.91 8.94
N ALA A 248 14.33 -13.73 8.68
CA ALA A 248 12.97 -13.38 9.06
C ALA A 248 11.95 -14.29 8.35
N LYS A 249 10.87 -14.60 9.06
CA LYS A 249 9.71 -15.28 8.49
C LYS A 249 9.05 -14.38 7.44
N ASN A 250 8.68 -14.95 6.31
CA ASN A 250 7.91 -14.25 5.28
C ASN A 250 6.41 -14.24 5.65
N ILE A 251 5.95 -13.18 6.32
CA ILE A 251 4.59 -13.09 6.88
C ILE A 251 4.07 -11.65 6.83
N SER A 252 2.77 -11.46 6.57
CA SER A 252 2.15 -10.12 6.64
C SER A 252 1.79 -9.75 8.07
N ILE A 253 1.69 -8.46 8.34
CA ILE A 253 1.26 -7.92 9.63
C ILE A 253 -0.14 -8.38 10.02
N ASP A 254 -1.01 -8.59 9.03
CA ASP A 254 -2.39 -9.04 9.22
C ASP A 254 -2.40 -10.40 9.94
N TYR A 255 -1.64 -11.37 9.43
CA TYR A 255 -1.51 -12.71 10.04
C TYR A 255 -0.62 -12.74 11.28
N ALA A 256 0.43 -11.92 11.31
CA ALA A 256 1.41 -11.91 12.40
C ALA A 256 0.81 -11.31 13.68
N VAL A 257 0.04 -10.22 13.55
CA VAL A 257 -0.41 -9.40 14.68
C VAL A 257 -1.92 -9.15 14.66
N MET A 258 -2.48 -8.66 13.56
CA MET A 258 -3.86 -8.14 13.56
C MET A 258 -4.91 -9.23 13.85
N GLU A 259 -4.79 -10.41 13.25
CA GLU A 259 -5.71 -11.53 13.50
C GLU A 259 -5.59 -12.12 14.91
N ARG A 260 -4.49 -11.85 15.62
CA ARG A 260 -4.19 -12.44 16.94
C ARG A 260 -4.38 -11.48 18.11
N SER A 261 -4.44 -10.18 17.83
CA SER A 261 -4.58 -9.15 18.86
C SER A 261 -6.04 -8.95 19.28
N LYS A 262 -6.24 -8.59 20.56
CA LYS A 262 -7.56 -8.28 21.14
C LYS A 262 -7.81 -6.77 21.26
N ASP A 263 -6.78 -5.97 21.02
CA ASP A 263 -6.77 -4.52 21.19
C ASP A 263 -6.76 -3.82 19.82
N VAL A 264 -7.46 -4.44 18.86
CA VAL A 264 -7.60 -3.91 17.51
C VAL A 264 -8.82 -3.00 17.42
N TYR A 265 -8.64 -1.84 16.78
CA TYR A 265 -9.68 -0.85 16.56
C TYR A 265 -9.69 -0.42 15.09
N THR A 266 -10.83 0.02 14.60
CA THR A 266 -10.97 0.53 13.24
C THR A 266 -11.75 1.83 13.23
N LEU A 267 -11.31 2.77 12.41
CA LEU A 267 -12.11 3.93 12.04
C LEU A 267 -12.75 3.64 10.67
N PRO A 268 -14.08 3.52 10.56
CA PRO A 268 -14.76 3.49 9.27
C PRO A 268 -14.53 4.84 8.55
N VAL A 269 -14.12 4.79 7.29
CA VAL A 269 -13.73 5.98 6.52
C VAL A 269 -14.27 5.94 5.10
N ASP A 270 -14.52 7.12 4.54
CA ASP A 270 -14.89 7.31 3.13
C ASP A 270 -14.13 8.48 2.52
N PHE A 271 -12.94 8.18 2.00
CA PHE A 271 -12.10 9.14 1.28
C PHE A 271 -11.82 8.72 -0.17
N GLY A 272 -12.65 7.83 -0.72
CA GLY A 272 -12.45 7.29 -2.08
C GLY A 272 -11.18 6.45 -2.20
N TRP A 273 -10.97 5.51 -1.26
CA TRP A 273 -9.82 4.61 -1.28
C TRP A 273 -9.89 3.59 -2.43
N ASN A 274 -8.74 3.28 -3.00
CA ASN A 274 -8.57 2.13 -3.89
C ASN A 274 -7.15 1.57 -3.81
N ASP A 275 -7.02 0.25 -3.75
CA ASP A 275 -5.72 -0.43 -3.73
C ASP A 275 -4.95 -0.34 -5.07
N VAL A 276 -5.63 0.10 -6.16
CA VAL A 276 -5.09 0.15 -7.53
C VAL A 276 -4.32 -1.15 -7.82
N GLY A 277 -4.99 -2.29 -7.65
CA GLY A 277 -4.37 -3.61 -7.69
C GLY A 277 -4.40 -4.27 -9.08
N THR A 278 -5.31 -3.85 -9.95
CA THR A 278 -5.47 -4.34 -11.34
C THR A 278 -5.93 -3.23 -12.29
N TRP A 279 -5.84 -3.49 -13.60
CA TRP A 279 -6.37 -2.58 -14.63
C TRP A 279 -7.88 -2.37 -14.53
N SER A 280 -8.66 -3.40 -14.16
CA SER A 280 -10.10 -3.24 -13.95
C SER A 280 -10.42 -2.32 -12.78
N SER A 281 -9.66 -2.43 -11.68
CA SER A 281 -9.78 -1.53 -10.53
C SER A 281 -9.41 -0.09 -10.87
N LEU A 282 -8.40 0.09 -11.73
CA LEU A 282 -8.02 1.43 -12.21
C LEU A 282 -9.10 2.00 -13.15
N TYR A 283 -9.58 1.21 -14.11
CA TYR A 283 -10.65 1.59 -15.04
C TYR A 283 -11.92 2.05 -14.30
N SER A 284 -12.34 1.35 -13.24
CA SER A 284 -13.55 1.71 -12.49
C SER A 284 -13.46 3.07 -11.81
N ARG A 285 -12.26 3.54 -11.48
CA ARG A 285 -12.02 4.82 -10.78
C ARG A 285 -11.76 6.01 -11.68
N LEU A 286 -11.15 5.79 -12.85
CA LEU A 286 -10.82 6.90 -13.75
C LEU A 286 -12.07 7.54 -14.35
N ALA A 287 -12.00 8.83 -14.66
CA ALA A 287 -13.02 9.47 -15.48
C ALA A 287 -13.10 8.79 -16.85
N LYS A 288 -14.31 8.65 -17.37
CA LYS A 288 -14.54 8.07 -18.70
C LYS A 288 -14.99 9.14 -19.70
N ASP A 289 -14.69 8.91 -20.97
CA ASP A 289 -15.25 9.68 -22.08
C ASP A 289 -16.73 9.32 -22.35
N GLU A 290 -17.33 9.94 -23.36
CA GLU A 290 -18.73 9.70 -23.78
C GLU A 290 -19.01 8.25 -24.21
N ASN A 291 -17.97 7.48 -24.55
CA ASN A 291 -18.05 6.07 -24.94
C ASN A 291 -17.52 5.16 -23.82
N SER A 292 -17.50 5.63 -22.57
CA SER A 292 -17.01 4.85 -21.42
C SER A 292 -15.54 4.40 -21.51
N ASN A 293 -14.69 5.04 -22.34
CA ASN A 293 -13.26 4.75 -22.36
C ASN A 293 -12.54 5.55 -21.27
N ALA A 294 -11.65 4.90 -20.52
CA ALA A 294 -10.76 5.55 -19.56
C ALA A 294 -9.38 5.75 -20.18
N LEU A 295 -8.82 6.96 -20.05
CA LEU A 295 -7.56 7.34 -20.67
C LEU A 295 -6.54 7.77 -19.61
N VAL A 296 -5.32 7.26 -19.73
CA VAL A 296 -4.15 7.74 -18.98
C VAL A 296 -3.09 8.14 -20.01
N ASN A 297 -2.74 9.42 -20.03
CA ASN A 297 -1.69 9.98 -20.89
C ASN A 297 -1.90 9.80 -22.42
N ALA A 298 -3.13 9.53 -22.85
CA ALA A 298 -3.49 9.24 -24.24
C ALA A 298 -4.45 10.28 -24.84
N SER A 299 -4.38 10.49 -26.15
CA SER A 299 -5.40 11.21 -26.93
C SER A 299 -6.12 10.23 -27.86
N LEU A 300 -7.41 9.98 -27.61
CA LEU A 300 -8.19 8.98 -28.32
C LEU A 300 -8.98 9.57 -29.49
N THR A 301 -8.92 8.91 -30.65
CA THR A 301 -9.94 8.98 -31.69
C THR A 301 -10.57 7.60 -31.81
N SER A 302 -11.85 7.48 -31.48
CA SER A 302 -12.56 6.21 -31.47
C SER A 302 -13.74 6.20 -32.43
N ARG A 303 -14.06 5.02 -32.95
CA ARG A 303 -15.31 4.74 -33.67
C ARG A 303 -15.78 3.34 -33.28
N GLU A 304 -17.02 3.19 -32.84
CA GLU A 304 -17.53 1.88 -32.39
C GLU A 304 -16.59 1.25 -31.34
N ALA A 305 -16.08 2.06 -30.40
CA ALA A 305 -15.15 1.58 -29.37
C ALA A 305 -15.56 2.12 -28.00
N THR A 306 -15.90 1.20 -27.09
CA THR A 306 -16.52 1.52 -25.80
C THR A 306 -15.89 0.72 -24.66
N GLY A 307 -15.86 1.30 -23.46
CA GLY A 307 -15.43 0.57 -22.26
C GLY A 307 -13.94 0.25 -22.18
N ASN A 308 -13.09 0.87 -22.99
CA ASN A 308 -11.67 0.53 -23.05
C ASN A 308 -10.85 1.25 -21.98
N MET A 309 -9.85 0.57 -21.41
CA MET A 309 -8.82 1.15 -20.54
C MET A 309 -7.56 1.39 -21.37
N ILE A 310 -7.18 2.64 -21.60
CA ILE A 310 -6.07 3.00 -22.49
C ILE A 310 -5.00 3.75 -21.69
N LYS A 311 -3.79 3.21 -21.62
CA LYS A 311 -2.61 3.92 -21.08
C LYS A 311 -1.50 3.96 -22.12
N THR A 312 -0.93 5.14 -22.30
CA THR A 312 0.25 5.34 -23.17
C THR A 312 1.27 6.25 -22.51
N ARG A 313 2.37 6.50 -23.22
CA ARG A 313 3.23 7.66 -22.95
C ARG A 313 2.49 8.97 -23.25
N PRO A 314 2.77 10.07 -22.51
CA PRO A 314 2.12 11.37 -22.72
C PRO A 314 2.14 11.82 -24.18
N GLY A 315 0.99 12.26 -24.67
CA GLY A 315 0.84 12.86 -26.01
C GLY A 315 0.72 11.85 -27.16
N LYS A 316 0.71 10.54 -26.89
CA LYS A 316 0.46 9.54 -27.93
C LYS A 316 -0.99 9.65 -28.42
N LYS A 317 -1.16 9.69 -29.74
CA LYS A 317 -2.46 9.59 -30.41
C LYS A 317 -2.82 8.12 -30.58
N VAL A 318 -4.00 7.73 -30.13
CA VAL A 318 -4.52 6.36 -30.20
C VAL A 318 -5.78 6.38 -31.07
N ILE A 319 -5.81 5.52 -32.09
CA ILE A 319 -6.97 5.38 -32.98
C ILE A 319 -7.53 3.98 -32.78
N VAL A 320 -8.78 3.89 -32.31
CA VAL A 320 -9.42 2.61 -31.99
C VAL A 320 -10.74 2.48 -32.75
N GLN A 321 -10.92 1.36 -33.43
CA GLN A 321 -12.20 1.03 -34.06
C GLN A 321 -12.64 -0.39 -33.70
N GLY A 322 -13.89 -0.55 -33.26
CA GLY A 322 -14.50 -1.86 -33.04
C GLY A 322 -14.05 -2.60 -31.78
N LEU A 323 -13.32 -1.96 -30.86
CA LEU A 323 -12.89 -2.60 -29.61
C LEU A 323 -13.81 -2.24 -28.45
N GLU A 324 -14.30 -3.26 -27.76
CA GLU A 324 -15.19 -3.12 -26.62
C GLU A 324 -14.61 -3.81 -25.40
N ASN A 325 -14.47 -3.09 -24.29
CA ASN A 325 -13.98 -3.61 -23.01
C ASN A 325 -12.57 -4.23 -23.10
N TYR A 326 -11.63 -3.55 -23.75
CA TYR A 326 -10.22 -3.93 -23.81
C TYR A 326 -9.31 -3.03 -22.96
N ILE A 327 -8.25 -3.63 -22.43
CA ILE A 327 -7.08 -2.94 -21.91
C ILE A 327 -6.11 -2.76 -23.07
N ILE A 328 -5.65 -1.53 -23.30
CA ILE A 328 -4.66 -1.13 -24.31
C ILE A 328 -3.54 -0.38 -23.59
N VAL A 329 -2.39 -1.02 -23.41
CA VAL A 329 -1.22 -0.44 -22.72
C VAL A 329 -0.04 -0.38 -23.67
N ASP A 330 0.44 0.83 -23.97
CA ASP A 330 1.67 1.08 -24.72
C ASP A 330 2.77 1.56 -23.77
N GLU A 331 3.69 0.67 -23.42
CA GLU A 331 4.80 0.93 -22.50
C GLU A 331 6.14 0.48 -23.10
N ASP A 332 7.03 1.44 -23.31
CA ASP A 332 8.38 1.24 -23.88
C ASP A 332 8.42 0.32 -25.12
N ASP A 333 8.88 -0.91 -24.94
CA ASP A 333 9.06 -1.94 -25.97
C ASP A 333 7.85 -2.90 -26.09
N VAL A 334 6.77 -2.67 -25.33
CA VAL A 334 5.60 -3.55 -25.27
C VAL A 334 4.29 -2.79 -25.50
N LEU A 335 3.52 -3.28 -26.47
CA LEU A 335 2.10 -2.98 -26.61
C LEU A 335 1.29 -4.20 -26.15
N MET A 336 0.52 -4.05 -25.07
CA MET A 336 -0.39 -5.07 -24.57
C MET A 336 -1.83 -4.70 -24.91
N ILE A 337 -2.55 -5.62 -25.57
CA ILE A 337 -3.98 -5.50 -25.86
C ILE A 337 -4.67 -6.78 -25.39
N MET A 338 -5.58 -6.68 -24.42
CA MET A 338 -6.29 -7.84 -23.87
C MET A 338 -7.68 -7.47 -23.35
N PRO A 339 -8.62 -8.42 -23.24
CA PRO A 339 -9.93 -8.16 -22.65
C PRO A 339 -9.80 -7.67 -21.20
N LEU A 340 -10.60 -6.66 -20.83
CA LEU A 340 -10.65 -6.12 -19.47
C LEU A 340 -11.05 -7.19 -18.44
N SER A 341 -11.96 -8.10 -18.82
CA SER A 341 -12.41 -9.22 -17.98
C SER A 341 -11.33 -10.27 -17.70
N ALA A 342 -10.20 -10.23 -18.42
CA ALA A 342 -9.12 -11.21 -18.31
C ALA A 342 -7.91 -10.67 -17.54
N ASP A 343 -8.05 -9.57 -16.79
CA ASP A 343 -6.92 -8.91 -16.10
C ASP A 343 -6.18 -9.80 -15.07
N GLN A 344 -6.81 -10.88 -14.60
CA GLN A 344 -6.17 -11.88 -13.74
C GLN A 344 -5.09 -12.70 -14.48
N ASP A 345 -5.19 -12.82 -15.80
CA ASP A 345 -4.30 -13.63 -16.64
C ASP A 345 -2.97 -12.94 -16.96
N ILE A 346 -2.79 -11.67 -16.54
CA ILE A 346 -1.59 -10.87 -16.83
C ILE A 346 -0.30 -11.57 -16.37
N LYS A 347 -0.34 -12.28 -15.24
CA LYS A 347 0.83 -13.02 -14.75
C LYS A 347 1.24 -14.13 -15.72
N GLU A 348 0.27 -14.84 -16.28
CA GLU A 348 0.52 -15.91 -17.25
C GLU A 348 1.03 -15.33 -18.57
N ILE A 349 0.37 -14.29 -19.08
CA ILE A 349 0.77 -13.60 -20.32
C ILE A 349 2.19 -13.04 -20.20
N ARG A 350 2.51 -12.39 -19.07
CA ARG A 350 3.86 -11.89 -18.77
C ARG A 350 4.89 -13.03 -18.81
N ASN A 351 4.63 -14.13 -18.13
CA ASN A 351 5.57 -15.26 -18.08
C ASN A 351 5.80 -15.86 -19.48
N ASN A 352 4.74 -15.95 -20.31
CA ASN A 352 4.84 -16.39 -21.69
C ASN A 352 5.66 -15.41 -22.54
N ALA A 353 5.48 -14.10 -22.35
CA ALA A 353 6.27 -13.07 -23.02
C ALA A 353 7.75 -13.13 -22.62
N ILE A 354 8.05 -13.26 -21.32
CA ILE A 354 9.43 -13.41 -20.80
C ILE A 354 10.10 -14.64 -21.39
N LYS A 355 9.40 -15.79 -21.42
CA LYS A 355 9.94 -17.03 -22.00
C LYS A 355 10.27 -16.89 -23.49
N LYS A 356 9.50 -16.08 -24.22
CA LYS A 356 9.64 -15.90 -25.67
C LYS A 356 10.66 -14.83 -26.05
N TYR A 357 10.70 -13.72 -25.31
CA TYR A 357 11.42 -12.50 -25.71
C TYR A 357 12.60 -12.16 -24.78
N GLY A 358 12.68 -12.74 -23.58
CA GLY A 358 13.79 -12.54 -22.64
C GLY A 358 13.37 -11.96 -21.29
N SER A 359 14.30 -12.00 -20.34
CA SER A 359 14.08 -11.54 -18.96
C SER A 359 14.02 -10.03 -18.79
N ASN A 360 14.34 -9.24 -19.82
CA ASN A 360 14.19 -7.77 -19.80
C ASN A 360 12.72 -7.31 -19.65
N LEU A 361 11.75 -8.23 -19.83
CA LEU A 361 10.32 -7.98 -19.62
C LEU A 361 9.84 -8.31 -18.19
N SER A 362 10.74 -8.67 -17.26
CA SER A 362 10.41 -9.18 -15.92
C SER A 362 9.86 -8.15 -14.95
#